data_AF-A0A5N5TKW6-F1
#
_entry.id   AF-A0A5N5TKW6-F1
#
_cell.length_a   1.000
_cell.length_b   1.000
_cell.length_c   1.000
_cell.angle_alpha   90.00
_cell.angle_beta   90.00
_cell.angle_gamma   90.00
#
_symmetry.space_group_name_H-M   'P 1'
#
loop_
_entity.id
_entity.type
_entity.pdbx_description
1 polymer ?
#
loop_
_entity_poly.entity_id
_entity_poly.type
_entity_poly.pdbx_seq_one_letter_code
_entity_poly.pdbx_strand_id
1 'polypeptide(L)'
;MVGGGAKRVLHTLPPLIFKAYQLAFEYYYKQAEDDKWSKKVNKIFQFCHQTITALVKHEFAEIPIRLFLQGALAVDNIPFESHQTVAYEFMSQLDCPFHRCAFSLYEDEIGDSKAQLAAITLIITTFEQMKCFSQENHEPLRTQCALAASKLLKKPDQARGVASCSHLFWSANVKDTEVKELRDEKRVVECLKKSYRIATQCMDTTVQIQLFIELFNVYLYFHEKGNSQVTIPVLKQLLLKVKEDMHNMENNEETHQIKRHWSNTLTYLKSKKKDFISNDPEFADILI
;
A
#
# COMPACT_ATOMS: atom_id res chain seq x y z
N MET A 1 -5.07 19.48 28.43
CA MET A 1 -6.45 18.98 28.27
C MET A 1 -7.22 19.93 27.39
N VAL A 2 -7.61 19.51 26.18
CA VAL A 2 -8.37 20.38 25.25
C VAL A 2 -9.84 20.33 25.68
N GLY A 3 -10.32 21.40 26.33
CA GLY A 3 -11.61 21.48 27.02
C GLY A 3 -12.86 21.59 26.13
N GLY A 4 -12.93 20.84 25.03
CA GLY A 4 -13.99 20.99 24.01
C GLY A 4 -14.93 19.80 23.81
N GLY A 5 -14.64 18.63 24.41
CA GLY A 5 -15.39 17.39 24.17
C GLY A 5 -15.05 16.69 22.84
N ALA A 6 -15.42 15.40 22.73
CA ALA A 6 -15.02 14.49 21.64
C ALA A 6 -15.38 14.99 20.22
N LYS A 7 -16.55 15.60 20.04
CA LYS A 7 -17.01 16.09 18.72
C LYS A 7 -16.24 17.33 18.23
N ARG A 8 -15.77 18.17 19.15
CA ARG A 8 -15.02 19.39 18.80
C ARG A 8 -13.57 19.06 18.48
N VAL A 9 -12.94 18.18 19.26
CA VAL A 9 -11.54 17.79 19.06
C VAL A 9 -11.31 17.15 17.68
N LEU A 10 -12.29 16.42 17.15
CA LEU A 10 -12.25 15.84 15.81
C LEU A 10 -12.00 16.88 14.70
N HIS A 11 -12.58 18.07 14.82
CA HIS A 11 -12.45 19.12 13.81
C HIS A 11 -11.37 20.16 14.13
N THR A 12 -10.97 20.29 15.40
CA THR A 12 -9.98 21.29 15.81
C THR A 12 -8.54 20.77 15.84
N LEU A 13 -8.34 19.47 16.13
CA LEU A 13 -7.00 18.90 16.27
C LEU A 13 -6.31 18.58 14.93
N PRO A 14 -7.00 18.06 13.88
CA PRO A 14 -6.33 17.81 12.61
C PRO A 14 -5.70 19.07 11.97
N PRO A 15 -6.38 20.24 11.90
CA PRO A 15 -5.74 21.46 11.38
C PRO A 15 -4.51 21.88 12.19
N LEU A 16 -4.54 21.69 13.52
CA LEU A 16 -3.41 21.99 14.40
C LEU A 16 -2.21 21.08 14.11
N ILE A 17 -2.46 19.78 13.88
CA ILE A 17 -1.43 18.80 13.52
C ILE A 17 -0.80 19.16 12.16
N PHE A 18 -1.61 19.50 11.14
CA PHE A 18 -1.06 19.92 9.85
C PHE A 18 -0.22 21.20 9.97
N LYS A 19 -0.65 22.17 10.79
CA LYS A 19 0.15 23.37 11.06
C LYS A 19 1.45 23.06 11.81
N ALA A 20 1.42 22.09 12.72
CA ALA A 20 2.61 21.60 13.39
C ALA A 20 3.59 20.92 12.40
N TYR A 21 3.11 20.11 11.46
CA TYR A 21 3.96 19.57 10.40
C TYR A 21 4.55 20.65 9.49
N GLN A 22 3.76 21.66 9.09
CA GLN A 22 4.29 22.82 8.35
C GLN A 22 5.39 23.54 9.12
N LEU A 23 5.20 23.75 10.43
CA LEU A 23 6.21 24.35 11.30
C LEU A 23 7.49 23.50 11.36
N ALA A 24 7.38 22.16 11.37
CA ALA A 24 8.54 21.27 11.31
C ALA A 24 9.36 21.47 10.02
N PHE A 25 8.68 21.61 8.86
CA PHE A 25 9.35 21.95 7.60
C PHE A 25 9.98 23.35 7.62
N GLU A 26 9.32 24.35 8.21
CA GLU A 26 9.90 25.69 8.33
C GLU A 26 11.19 25.70 9.16
N TYR A 27 11.24 24.96 10.28
CA TYR A 27 12.47 24.80 11.06
C TYR A 27 13.58 24.10 10.26
N TYR A 28 13.22 23.12 9.42
CA TYR A 28 14.18 22.48 8.54
C TYR A 28 14.73 23.45 7.47
N TYR A 29 13.88 24.26 6.85
CA TYR A 29 14.34 25.28 5.88
C TYR A 29 15.24 26.35 6.52
N LYS A 30 15.02 26.66 7.81
CA LYS A 30 15.82 27.62 8.58
C LYS A 30 16.91 26.98 9.43
N GLN A 31 17.35 25.76 9.09
CA GLN A 31 18.35 25.03 9.87
C GLN A 31 19.69 25.78 10.06
N ALA A 32 20.03 26.71 9.16
CA ALA A 32 21.24 27.52 9.26
C ALA A 32 21.14 28.67 10.29
N GLU A 33 19.92 29.05 10.68
CA GLU A 33 19.67 30.16 11.62
C GLU A 33 19.49 29.67 13.07
N ASP A 34 19.23 28.38 13.28
CA ASP A 34 18.91 27.81 14.59
C ASP A 34 19.61 26.48 14.83
N ASP A 35 20.70 26.51 15.61
CA ASP A 35 21.46 25.31 16.00
C ASP A 35 20.62 24.25 16.73
N LYS A 36 19.45 24.60 17.26
CA LYS A 36 18.56 23.70 18.00
C LYS A 36 17.35 23.25 17.18
N TRP A 37 17.33 23.49 15.86
CA TRP A 37 16.22 23.13 14.98
C TRP A 37 15.82 21.64 15.11
N SER A 38 16.80 20.73 15.14
CA SER A 38 16.57 19.27 15.26
C SER A 38 15.81 18.92 16.56
N LYS A 39 16.19 19.53 17.68
CA LYS A 39 15.51 19.33 18.98
C LYS A 39 14.09 19.91 18.97
N LYS A 40 13.87 21.04 18.29
CA LYS A 40 12.54 21.65 18.15
C LYS A 40 11.62 20.79 17.29
N VAL A 41 12.12 20.31 16.15
CA VAL A 41 11.40 19.39 15.25
C VAL A 41 11.00 18.11 16.00
N ASN A 42 11.90 17.51 16.77
CA ASN A 42 11.57 16.34 17.59
C ASN A 42 10.42 16.64 18.59
N LYS A 43 10.46 17.77 19.29
CA LYS A 43 9.36 18.19 20.18
C LYS A 43 8.04 18.40 19.45
N ILE A 44 8.07 18.93 18.22
CA ILE A 44 6.88 19.11 17.39
C ILE A 44 6.27 17.76 17.05
N PHE A 45 7.08 16.78 16.63
CA PHE A 45 6.58 15.44 16.32
C PHE A 45 6.06 14.71 17.57
N GLN A 46 6.71 14.83 18.73
CA GLN A 46 6.20 14.32 20.00
C GLN A 46 4.84 14.96 20.37
N PHE A 47 4.69 16.26 20.14
CA PHE A 47 3.41 16.95 20.34
C PHE A 47 2.32 16.43 19.39
N CYS A 48 2.63 16.27 18.10
CA CYS A 48 1.69 15.73 17.12
C CYS A 48 1.25 14.33 17.50
N HIS A 49 2.21 13.49 17.85
CA HIS A 49 2.00 12.13 18.33
C HIS A 49 1.02 12.10 19.51
N GLN A 50 1.29 12.85 20.59
CA GLN A 50 0.40 12.90 21.77
C GLN A 50 -1.01 13.40 21.43
N THR A 51 -1.10 14.35 20.50
CA THR A 51 -2.37 14.92 20.04
C THR A 51 -3.18 13.89 19.25
N ILE A 52 -2.54 13.10 18.39
CA ILE A 52 -3.19 12.03 17.63
C ILE A 52 -3.61 10.90 18.57
N THR A 53 -2.75 10.48 19.51
CA THR A 53 -3.12 9.47 20.53
C THR A 53 -4.34 9.91 21.34
N ALA A 54 -4.49 11.21 21.62
CA ALA A 54 -5.67 11.74 22.28
C ALA A 54 -6.96 11.62 21.42
N LEU A 55 -6.86 11.71 20.08
CA LEU A 55 -7.98 11.46 19.18
C LEU A 55 -8.39 9.99 19.16
N VAL A 56 -7.43 9.06 19.22
CA VAL A 56 -7.70 7.62 19.28
C VAL A 56 -8.51 7.24 20.53
N LYS A 57 -8.27 7.92 21.66
CA LYS A 57 -9.04 7.71 22.91
C LYS A 57 -10.53 8.08 22.81
N HIS A 58 -10.93 8.76 21.74
CA HIS A 58 -12.31 9.14 21.47
C HIS A 58 -12.97 8.26 20.39
N GLU A 59 -12.45 7.05 20.16
CA GLU A 59 -13.01 6.02 19.26
C GLU A 59 -13.02 6.39 17.77
N PHE A 60 -12.29 7.43 17.38
CA PHE A 60 -12.05 7.74 15.97
C PHE A 60 -10.91 6.87 15.42
N ALA A 61 -11.19 6.01 14.43
CA ALA A 61 -10.16 5.15 13.82
C ALA A 61 -9.60 5.72 12.50
N GLU A 62 -10.44 6.21 11.58
CA GLU A 62 -9.98 6.58 10.23
C GLU A 62 -9.09 7.83 10.18
N ILE A 63 -9.48 8.89 10.91
CA ILE A 63 -8.78 10.18 10.88
C ILE A 63 -7.40 10.07 11.54
N PRO A 64 -7.23 9.45 12.72
CA PRO A 64 -5.92 9.28 13.33
C PRO A 64 -4.93 8.47 12.48
N ILE A 65 -5.38 7.41 11.82
CA ILE A 65 -4.54 6.62 10.90
C ILE A 65 -3.95 7.51 9.80
N ARG A 66 -4.79 8.32 9.15
CA ARG A 66 -4.33 9.25 8.11
C ARG A 66 -3.35 10.29 8.65
N LEU A 67 -3.60 10.81 9.86
CA LEU A 67 -2.70 11.78 10.49
C LEU A 67 -1.34 11.18 10.85
N PHE A 68 -1.31 9.95 11.38
CA PHE A 68 -0.05 9.24 11.63
C PHE A 68 0.71 8.97 10.33
N LEU A 69 0.04 8.53 9.27
CA LEU A 69 0.68 8.30 7.96
C LEU A 69 1.26 9.59 7.36
N GLN A 70 0.53 10.70 7.46
CA GLN A 70 1.05 12.01 7.04
C GLN A 70 2.24 12.45 7.89
N GLY A 71 2.21 12.19 9.20
CA GLY A 71 3.36 12.41 10.08
C GLY A 71 4.57 11.58 9.68
N ALA A 72 4.38 10.30 9.35
CA ALA A 72 5.45 9.41 8.88
C ALA A 72 6.10 9.94 7.59
N LEU A 73 5.31 10.38 6.60
CA LEU A 73 5.82 11.02 5.38
C LEU A 73 6.53 12.35 5.67
N ALA A 74 6.03 13.15 6.61
CA ALA A 74 6.68 14.39 7.00
C ALA A 74 8.05 14.14 7.65
N VAL A 75 8.15 13.13 8.52
CA VAL A 75 9.43 12.72 9.14
C VAL A 75 10.41 12.18 8.10
N ASP A 76 9.92 11.42 7.11
CA ASP A 76 10.76 10.88 6.03
C ASP A 76 11.50 11.98 5.25
N ASN A 77 10.83 13.12 5.04
CA ASN A 77 11.39 14.25 4.30
C ASN A 77 12.25 15.20 5.15
N ILE A 78 12.31 15.02 6.49
CA ILE A 78 13.06 15.90 7.39
C ILE A 78 14.17 15.08 8.09
N PRO A 79 15.44 15.18 7.64
CA PRO A 79 16.54 14.39 8.20
C PRO A 79 17.08 15.00 9.51
N PHE A 80 16.36 14.82 10.63
CA PHE A 80 16.82 15.18 11.98
C PHE A 80 17.41 13.97 12.73
N GLU A 81 18.22 14.17 13.78
CA GLU A 81 19.01 13.09 14.44
C GLU A 81 18.22 11.82 14.84
N SER A 82 16.95 11.96 15.21
CA SER A 82 16.08 10.84 15.62
C SER A 82 15.00 10.48 14.59
N HIS A 83 15.16 10.92 13.32
CA HIS A 83 14.11 10.80 12.31
C HIS A 83 13.69 9.34 12.06
N GLN A 84 14.62 8.38 12.05
CA GLN A 84 14.30 6.97 11.83
C GLN A 84 13.49 6.37 12.98
N THR A 85 13.86 6.67 14.23
CA THR A 85 13.14 6.17 15.41
C THR A 85 11.73 6.75 15.48
N VAL A 86 11.57 8.05 15.18
CA VAL A 86 10.24 8.69 15.16
C VAL A 86 9.41 8.19 13.98
N ALA A 87 9.98 8.03 12.78
CA ALA A 87 9.27 7.43 11.66
C ALA A 87 8.83 6.01 11.96
N TYR A 88 9.72 5.22 12.60
CA TYR A 88 9.42 3.87 13.01
C TYR A 88 8.34 3.89 14.07
N GLU A 89 8.36 4.79 15.05
CA GLU A 89 7.31 4.90 16.06
C GLU A 89 5.96 5.28 15.44
N PHE A 90 5.93 6.21 14.48
CA PHE A 90 4.70 6.58 13.77
C PHE A 90 4.15 5.40 12.95
N MET A 91 5.02 4.63 12.28
CA MET A 91 4.63 3.42 11.55
C MET A 91 4.30 2.25 12.49
N SER A 92 5.05 2.07 13.57
CA SER A 92 4.91 0.99 14.55
C SER A 92 3.76 1.25 15.51
N GLN A 93 3.21 2.46 15.56
CA GLN A 93 1.97 2.74 16.27
C GLN A 93 0.73 2.59 15.40
N LEU A 94 0.88 2.71 14.08
CA LEU A 94 -0.04 2.03 13.17
C LEU A 94 0.05 0.51 13.35
N ASP A 95 1.18 0.05 13.90
CA ASP A 95 1.50 -1.33 14.24
C ASP A 95 1.44 -1.67 15.73
N CYS A 96 0.79 -0.80 16.53
CA CYS A 96 0.21 -1.28 17.79
C CYS A 96 -0.63 -2.48 17.37
N PRO A 97 -0.33 -3.68 17.89
CA PRO A 97 -0.86 -4.91 17.34
C PRO A 97 -2.35 -4.72 17.18
N PHE A 98 -2.81 -5.06 15.99
CA PHE A 98 -4.17 -5.22 15.47
C PHE A 98 -5.05 -6.09 16.42
N HIS A 99 -5.02 -5.78 17.71
CA HIS A 99 -5.49 -6.58 18.85
C HIS A 99 -5.72 -5.79 20.15
N ARG A 100 -5.36 -4.50 20.30
CA ARG A 100 -5.80 -3.71 21.48
C ARG A 100 -6.39 -2.32 21.29
N CYS A 101 -6.42 -1.77 20.09
CA CYS A 101 -7.34 -0.66 19.78
C CYS A 101 -8.21 -0.92 18.55
N ALA A 102 -7.83 -1.87 17.70
CA ALA A 102 -8.62 -2.26 16.53
C ALA A 102 -9.54 -3.44 16.84
N PHE A 103 -9.13 -4.59 17.38
CA PHE A 103 -10.04 -5.76 17.40
C PHE A 103 -11.31 -5.67 18.29
N SER A 104 -11.51 -4.64 19.13
CA SER A 104 -12.83 -4.37 19.75
C SER A 104 -13.47 -3.03 19.32
N LEU A 105 -12.93 -2.36 18.29
CA LEU A 105 -13.51 -1.16 17.64
C LEU A 105 -13.53 -1.30 16.10
N TYR A 106 -12.81 -2.26 15.54
CA TYR A 106 -12.66 -2.65 14.14
C TYR A 106 -13.38 -3.96 13.85
N GLU A 107 -13.53 -4.86 14.85
CA GLU A 107 -14.58 -5.90 14.80
C GLU A 107 -15.93 -5.37 15.29
N ASP A 108 -15.96 -4.47 16.28
CA ASP A 108 -17.22 -3.98 16.87
C ASP A 108 -17.76 -2.66 16.26
N GLU A 109 -16.94 -1.74 15.70
CA GLU A 109 -17.44 -0.45 15.14
C GLU A 109 -17.16 -0.19 13.65
N ILE A 110 -16.15 -0.82 13.01
CA ILE A 110 -15.96 -0.76 11.55
C ILE A 110 -16.33 -2.10 10.91
N GLY A 111 -17.63 -2.35 10.78
CA GLY A 111 -18.16 -3.48 10.01
C GLY A 111 -17.96 -3.37 8.48
N ASP A 112 -17.46 -2.24 7.97
CA ASP A 112 -17.29 -2.03 6.54
C ASP A 112 -15.93 -2.50 6.01
N SER A 113 -15.94 -3.69 5.40
CA SER A 113 -14.85 -4.24 4.60
C SER A 113 -14.14 -3.25 3.65
N LYS A 114 -14.85 -2.24 3.13
CA LYS A 114 -14.27 -1.26 2.20
C LYS A 114 -13.30 -0.31 2.90
N ALA A 115 -13.64 0.14 4.11
CA ALA A 115 -12.78 1.00 4.91
C ALA A 115 -11.47 0.28 5.30
N GLN A 116 -11.57 -1.01 5.59
CA GLN A 116 -10.43 -1.88 5.89
C GLN A 116 -9.43 -1.94 4.73
N LEU A 117 -9.92 -2.22 3.51
CA LEU A 117 -9.09 -2.26 2.30
C LEU A 117 -8.47 -0.90 1.99
N ALA A 118 -9.23 0.19 2.14
CA ALA A 118 -8.74 1.54 1.91
C ALA A 118 -7.61 1.91 2.88
N ALA A 119 -7.77 1.58 4.17
CA ALA A 119 -6.77 1.85 5.20
C ALA A 119 -5.47 1.08 4.95
N ILE A 120 -5.53 -0.23 4.69
CA ILE A 120 -4.32 -1.02 4.42
C ILE A 120 -3.62 -0.58 3.14
N THR A 121 -4.38 -0.24 2.10
CA THR A 121 -3.81 0.28 0.84
C THR A 121 -3.09 1.61 1.08
N LEU A 122 -3.67 2.50 1.90
CA LEU A 122 -3.04 3.75 2.29
C LEU A 122 -1.73 3.53 3.07
N ILE A 123 -1.70 2.56 3.99
CA ILE A 123 -0.49 2.19 4.74
C ILE A 123 0.59 1.66 3.79
N ILE A 124 0.24 0.71 2.92
CA ILE A 124 1.18 0.11 1.95
C ILE A 124 1.76 1.20 1.04
N THR A 125 0.92 2.05 0.46
CA THR A 125 1.37 3.10 -0.47
C THR A 125 2.18 4.19 0.21
N THR A 126 1.84 4.56 1.45
CA THR A 126 2.65 5.49 2.24
C THR A 126 4.02 4.91 2.52
N PHE A 127 4.07 3.65 2.97
CA PHE A 127 5.32 2.98 3.30
C PHE A 127 6.21 2.78 2.06
N GLU A 128 5.63 2.50 0.90
CA GLU A 128 6.35 2.39 -0.38
C GLU A 128 7.10 3.69 -0.75
N GLN A 129 6.55 4.85 -0.38
CA GLN A 129 7.17 6.15 -0.66
C GLN A 129 8.28 6.53 0.32
N MET A 130 8.28 5.95 1.53
CA MET A 130 9.25 6.25 2.57
C MET A 130 10.62 5.68 2.22
N LYS A 131 11.67 6.44 2.53
CA LYS A 131 13.07 6.12 2.18
C LYS A 131 13.99 6.15 3.39
N CYS A 132 13.49 6.56 4.56
CA CYS A 132 14.28 6.79 5.75
C CYS A 132 14.70 5.51 6.46
N PHE A 133 14.06 4.37 6.20
CA PHE A 133 14.29 3.14 6.96
C PHE A 133 15.54 2.37 6.52
N SER A 134 16.26 1.84 7.50
CA SER A 134 17.27 0.80 7.32
C SER A 134 16.64 -0.55 6.98
N GLN A 135 17.41 -1.48 6.42
CA GLN A 135 16.90 -2.81 6.06
C GLN A 135 16.29 -3.54 7.27
N GLU A 136 16.93 -3.41 8.44
CA GLU A 136 16.50 -4.02 9.72
C GLU A 136 15.11 -3.54 10.15
N ASN A 137 14.79 -2.26 9.93
CA ASN A 137 13.49 -1.68 10.28
C ASN A 137 12.46 -1.86 9.15
N HIS A 138 12.91 -1.93 7.90
CA HIS A 138 12.04 -2.03 6.73
C HIS A 138 11.48 -3.45 6.53
N GLU A 139 12.25 -4.50 6.80
CA GLU A 139 11.80 -5.89 6.63
C GLU A 139 10.60 -6.30 7.52
N PRO A 140 10.58 -6.00 8.83
CA PRO A 140 9.44 -6.30 9.68
C PRO A 140 8.15 -5.64 9.18
N LEU A 141 8.21 -4.34 8.87
CA LEU A 141 7.06 -3.56 8.40
C LEU A 141 6.46 -4.10 7.09
N ARG A 142 7.30 -4.54 6.14
CA ARG A 142 6.83 -5.19 4.89
C ARG A 142 6.07 -6.48 5.17
N THR A 143 6.66 -7.33 6.01
CA THR A 143 6.07 -8.63 6.37
C THR A 143 4.74 -8.43 7.10
N GLN A 144 4.68 -7.40 7.95
CA GLN A 144 3.49 -7.03 8.70
C GLN A 144 2.38 -6.50 7.79
N CYS A 145 2.69 -5.66 6.80
CA CYS A 145 1.73 -5.23 5.78
C CYS A 145 1.16 -6.43 5.01
N ALA A 146 2.02 -7.37 4.60
CA ALA A 146 1.58 -8.60 3.92
C ALA A 146 0.71 -9.50 4.80
N LEU A 147 1.00 -9.59 6.10
CA LEU A 147 0.20 -10.32 7.07
C LEU A 147 -1.18 -9.67 7.24
N ALA A 148 -1.22 -8.36 7.46
CA ALA A 148 -2.45 -7.58 7.62
C ALA A 148 -3.34 -7.69 6.38
N ALA A 149 -2.78 -7.53 5.17
CA ALA A 149 -3.51 -7.72 3.92
C ALA A 149 -4.11 -9.12 3.78
N SER A 150 -3.41 -10.17 4.24
CA SER A 150 -3.92 -11.54 4.18
C SER A 150 -5.00 -11.87 5.22
N LYS A 151 -5.19 -11.01 6.23
CA LYS A 151 -6.18 -11.16 7.30
C LYS A 151 -7.46 -10.34 7.07
N LEU A 152 -7.60 -9.66 5.93
CA LEU A 152 -8.84 -8.95 5.56
C LEU A 152 -10.02 -9.92 5.53
N LEU A 153 -11.24 -9.44 5.80
CA LEU A 153 -12.42 -10.32 5.92
C LEU A 153 -12.81 -11.00 4.59
N LYS A 154 -12.81 -10.23 3.49
CA LYS A 154 -13.28 -10.69 2.17
C LYS A 154 -12.12 -11.18 1.31
N LYS A 155 -12.31 -12.31 0.60
CA LYS A 155 -11.32 -12.89 -0.32
C LYS A 155 -10.87 -11.95 -1.45
N PRO A 156 -11.76 -11.20 -2.13
CA PRO A 156 -11.35 -10.20 -3.13
C PRO A 156 -10.42 -9.13 -2.54
N ASP A 157 -10.73 -8.66 -1.34
CA ASP A 157 -9.96 -7.61 -0.67
C ASP A 157 -8.60 -8.14 -0.21
N GLN A 158 -8.55 -9.39 0.31
CA GLN A 158 -7.29 -10.08 0.60
C GLN A 158 -6.41 -10.19 -0.66
N ALA A 159 -6.97 -10.59 -1.80
CA ALA A 159 -6.21 -10.73 -3.05
C ALA A 159 -5.63 -9.38 -3.50
N ARG A 160 -6.45 -8.31 -3.51
CA ARG A 160 -6.01 -6.96 -3.87
C ARG A 160 -4.96 -6.39 -2.91
N GLY A 161 -5.15 -6.57 -1.61
CA GLY A 161 -4.20 -6.13 -0.60
C GLY A 161 -2.85 -6.85 -0.74
N VAL A 162 -2.87 -8.18 -0.88
CA VAL A 162 -1.65 -8.99 -1.03
C VAL A 162 -0.94 -8.68 -2.36
N ALA A 163 -1.69 -8.44 -3.44
CA ALA A 163 -1.10 -7.97 -4.69
C ALA A 163 -0.43 -6.60 -4.52
N SER A 164 -1.07 -5.67 -3.79
CA SER A 164 -0.49 -4.34 -3.52
C SER A 164 0.80 -4.43 -2.71
N CYS A 165 0.90 -5.36 -1.76
CA CYS A 165 2.15 -5.59 -1.00
C CYS A 165 3.33 -6.00 -1.89
N SER A 166 3.11 -6.54 -3.10
CA SER A 166 4.21 -6.88 -4.00
C SER A 166 5.07 -5.66 -4.38
N HIS A 167 4.48 -4.47 -4.44
CA HIS A 167 5.21 -3.22 -4.70
C HIS A 167 6.25 -2.91 -3.61
N LEU A 168 5.98 -3.26 -2.35
CA LEU A 168 6.91 -3.07 -1.24
C LEU A 168 8.19 -3.92 -1.37
N PHE A 169 8.13 -5.01 -2.14
CA PHE A 169 9.29 -5.85 -2.42
C PHE A 169 9.99 -5.45 -3.73
N TRP A 170 9.42 -4.52 -4.50
CA TRP A 170 9.94 -4.10 -5.79
C TRP A 170 10.50 -2.67 -5.76
N SER A 171 9.63 -1.67 -5.56
CA SER A 171 9.93 -0.24 -5.71
C SER A 171 10.23 0.49 -4.40
N ALA A 172 10.05 -0.17 -3.25
CA ALA A 172 10.39 0.44 -1.97
C ALA A 172 11.90 0.70 -1.86
N ASN A 173 12.24 1.85 -1.27
CA ASN A 173 13.61 2.31 -1.13
C ASN A 173 14.12 2.09 0.29
N VAL A 174 15.31 1.49 0.40
CA VAL A 174 15.97 1.24 1.69
C VAL A 174 17.24 2.06 1.76
N LYS A 175 17.45 2.77 2.87
CA LYS A 175 18.57 3.72 3.05
C LYS A 175 19.95 3.06 2.91
N ASP A 176 20.07 1.79 3.29
CA ASP A 176 21.35 1.08 3.38
C ASP A 176 21.82 0.44 2.06
N THR A 177 21.01 0.50 1.01
CA THR A 177 21.31 -0.14 -0.28
C THR A 177 21.79 0.90 -1.28
N GLU A 178 22.93 0.67 -1.94
CA GLU A 178 23.42 1.54 -3.05
C GLU A 178 22.41 1.58 -4.23
N VAL A 179 21.65 0.50 -4.39
CA VAL A 179 20.51 0.41 -5.31
C VAL A 179 19.32 1.10 -4.69
N LYS A 180 18.80 2.13 -5.37
CA LYS A 180 17.68 2.94 -4.89
C LYS A 180 16.45 2.11 -4.55
N GLU A 181 16.17 1.05 -5.29
CA GLU A 181 14.99 0.18 -5.16
C GLU A 181 15.41 -1.25 -4.77
N LEU A 182 14.60 -1.93 -3.97
CA LEU A 182 14.94 -3.26 -3.45
C LEU A 182 14.94 -4.38 -4.51
N ARG A 183 14.00 -4.35 -5.47
CA ARG A 183 13.88 -5.29 -6.61
C ARG A 183 14.01 -6.79 -6.25
N ASP A 184 13.35 -7.23 -5.17
CA ASP A 184 13.31 -8.64 -4.79
C ASP A 184 12.27 -9.39 -5.64
N GLU A 185 12.73 -9.86 -6.80
CA GLU A 185 11.91 -10.60 -7.77
C GLU A 185 11.21 -11.82 -7.17
N LYS A 186 11.88 -12.53 -6.24
CA LYS A 186 11.35 -13.75 -5.62
C LYS A 186 10.17 -13.43 -4.74
N ARG A 187 10.31 -12.45 -3.83
CA ARG A 187 9.22 -12.04 -2.92
C ARG A 187 8.04 -11.42 -3.66
N VAL A 188 8.29 -10.69 -4.76
CA VAL A 188 7.22 -10.19 -5.65
C VAL A 188 6.39 -11.35 -6.17
N VAL A 189 7.02 -12.35 -6.79
CA VAL A 189 6.30 -13.51 -7.36
C VAL A 189 5.61 -14.35 -6.28
N GLU A 190 6.17 -14.47 -5.08
CA GLU A 190 5.51 -15.13 -3.95
C GLU A 190 4.21 -14.41 -3.55
N CYS A 191 4.24 -13.07 -3.47
CA CYS A 191 3.04 -12.27 -3.20
C CYS A 191 1.98 -12.45 -4.30
N LEU A 192 2.39 -12.39 -5.57
CA LEU A 192 1.47 -12.55 -6.69
C LEU A 192 0.89 -13.98 -6.78
N LYS A 193 1.69 -15.02 -6.48
CA LYS A 193 1.21 -16.40 -6.38
C LYS A 193 0.22 -16.57 -5.22
N LYS A 194 0.50 -15.96 -4.06
CA LYS A 194 -0.42 -15.96 -2.91
C LYS A 194 -1.73 -15.25 -3.27
N SER A 195 -1.66 -14.09 -3.91
CA SER A 195 -2.84 -13.34 -4.37
C SER A 195 -3.67 -14.15 -5.38
N TYR A 196 -3.03 -14.78 -6.37
CA TYR A 196 -3.70 -15.67 -7.33
C TYR A 196 -4.42 -16.83 -6.64
N ARG A 197 -3.77 -17.51 -5.67
CA ARG A 197 -4.41 -18.57 -4.89
C ARG A 197 -5.65 -18.07 -4.13
N ILE A 198 -5.57 -16.88 -3.53
CA ILE A 198 -6.72 -16.28 -2.84
C ILE A 198 -7.83 -15.94 -3.83
N ALA A 199 -7.49 -15.40 -5.02
CA ALA A 199 -8.47 -15.11 -6.07
C ALA A 199 -9.22 -16.37 -6.53
N THR A 200 -8.53 -17.52 -6.67
CA THR A 200 -9.20 -18.80 -7.01
C THR A 200 -10.15 -19.32 -5.93
N GLN A 201 -10.02 -18.85 -4.69
CA GLN A 201 -10.94 -19.19 -3.59
C GLN A 201 -12.18 -18.26 -3.55
N CYS A 202 -12.25 -17.27 -4.44
CA CYS A 202 -13.43 -16.42 -4.55
C CYS A 202 -14.58 -17.23 -5.19
N MET A 203 -15.71 -17.32 -4.48
CA MET A 203 -16.88 -18.10 -4.91
C MET A 203 -17.67 -17.40 -6.03
N ASP A 204 -17.65 -16.08 -6.06
CA ASP A 204 -18.33 -15.30 -7.09
C ASP A 204 -17.48 -15.29 -8.37
N THR A 205 -17.97 -15.97 -9.41
CA THR A 205 -17.29 -16.12 -10.70
C THR A 205 -17.02 -14.78 -11.37
N THR A 206 -17.96 -13.82 -11.30
CA THR A 206 -17.81 -12.49 -11.91
C THR A 206 -16.68 -11.72 -11.25
N VAL A 207 -16.68 -11.70 -9.91
CA VAL A 207 -15.60 -11.04 -9.13
C VAL A 207 -14.27 -11.77 -9.31
N GLN A 208 -14.29 -13.11 -9.38
CA GLN A 208 -13.10 -13.92 -9.62
C GLN A 208 -12.44 -13.58 -10.97
N ILE A 209 -13.21 -13.48 -12.04
CA ILE A 209 -12.72 -13.10 -13.37
C ILE A 209 -12.13 -11.69 -13.34
N GLN A 210 -12.82 -10.74 -12.70
CA GLN A 210 -12.30 -9.39 -12.52
C GLN A 210 -10.94 -9.39 -11.79
N LEU A 211 -10.80 -10.17 -10.71
CA LEU A 211 -9.55 -10.31 -9.98
C LEU A 211 -8.43 -10.92 -10.84
N PHE A 212 -8.73 -11.90 -11.70
CA PHE A 212 -7.72 -12.45 -12.61
C PHE A 212 -7.25 -11.43 -13.63
N ILE A 213 -8.14 -10.58 -14.14
CA ILE A 213 -7.78 -9.49 -15.05
C ILE A 213 -6.94 -8.43 -14.31
N GLU A 214 -7.32 -8.05 -13.10
CA GLU A 214 -6.53 -7.14 -12.25
C GLU A 214 -5.13 -7.71 -12.00
N LEU A 215 -5.04 -8.98 -11.59
CA LEU A 215 -3.76 -9.66 -11.35
C LEU A 215 -2.92 -9.77 -12.62
N PHE A 216 -3.53 -10.08 -13.77
CA PHE A 216 -2.82 -10.12 -15.04
C PHE A 216 -2.15 -8.77 -15.35
N ASN A 217 -2.84 -7.66 -15.13
CA ASN A 217 -2.26 -6.33 -15.29
C ASN A 217 -1.10 -6.07 -14.31
N VAL A 218 -1.19 -6.56 -13.06
CA VAL A 218 -0.10 -6.46 -12.08
C VAL A 218 1.11 -7.30 -12.50
N TYR A 219 0.91 -8.53 -12.97
CA TYR A 219 2.00 -9.36 -13.53
C TYR A 219 2.65 -8.67 -14.73
N LEU A 220 1.84 -8.13 -15.65
CA LEU A 220 2.32 -7.40 -16.82
C LEU A 220 3.16 -6.18 -16.42
N TYR A 221 2.73 -5.43 -15.40
CA TYR A 221 3.50 -4.30 -14.85
C TYR A 221 4.89 -4.73 -14.36
N PHE A 222 5.00 -5.80 -13.58
CA PHE A 222 6.30 -6.26 -13.09
C PHE A 222 7.18 -6.83 -14.20
N HIS A 223 6.60 -7.51 -15.18
CA HIS A 223 7.31 -7.94 -16.38
C HIS A 223 7.90 -6.74 -17.14
N GLU A 224 7.12 -5.68 -17.36
CA GLU A 224 7.59 -4.43 -18.00
C GLU A 224 8.69 -3.72 -17.23
N LYS A 225 8.66 -3.80 -15.90
CA LYS A 225 9.70 -3.25 -15.04
C LYS A 225 10.97 -4.09 -15.01
N GLY A 226 11.00 -5.23 -15.71
CA GLY A 226 12.18 -6.07 -15.86
C GLY A 226 12.33 -7.14 -14.77
N ASN A 227 11.24 -7.57 -14.14
CA ASN A 227 11.27 -8.71 -13.22
C ASN A 227 11.40 -10.03 -14.00
N SER A 228 12.58 -10.64 -13.95
CA SER A 228 12.91 -11.85 -14.71
C SER A 228 12.10 -13.09 -14.29
N GLN A 229 11.54 -13.08 -13.07
CA GLN A 229 10.77 -14.20 -12.52
C GLN A 229 9.32 -14.22 -13.00
N VAL A 230 8.82 -13.13 -13.59
CA VAL A 230 7.51 -13.09 -14.23
C VAL A 230 7.66 -13.53 -15.68
N THR A 231 7.56 -14.84 -15.92
CA THR A 231 7.83 -15.39 -17.25
C THR A 231 6.62 -15.35 -18.17
N ILE A 232 6.88 -15.33 -19.48
CA ILE A 232 5.87 -15.40 -20.56
C ILE A 232 4.89 -16.57 -20.39
N PRO A 233 5.31 -17.80 -20.00
CA PRO A 233 4.37 -18.90 -19.76
C PRO A 233 3.34 -18.61 -18.66
N VAL A 234 3.73 -17.90 -17.58
CA VAL A 234 2.80 -17.55 -16.49
C VAL A 234 1.75 -16.56 -16.98
N LEU A 235 2.17 -15.55 -17.75
CA LEU A 235 1.26 -14.59 -18.39
C LEU A 235 0.31 -15.29 -19.36
N LYS A 236 0.82 -16.19 -20.21
CA LYS A 236 0.01 -16.96 -21.16
C LYS A 236 -1.02 -17.84 -20.45
N GLN A 237 -0.62 -18.54 -19.38
CA GLN A 237 -1.53 -19.37 -18.60
C GLN A 237 -2.69 -18.55 -18.01
N LEU A 238 -2.39 -17.39 -17.42
CA LEU A 238 -3.41 -16.52 -16.84
C LEU A 238 -4.32 -15.92 -17.92
N LEU A 239 -3.75 -15.55 -19.07
CA LEU A 239 -4.50 -15.02 -20.22
C LEU A 239 -5.46 -16.06 -20.80
N LEU A 240 -5.03 -17.31 -20.96
CA LEU A 240 -5.89 -18.40 -21.43
C LEU A 240 -7.04 -18.66 -20.46
N LYS A 241 -6.73 -18.73 -19.16
CA LYS A 241 -7.74 -18.90 -18.12
C LYS A 241 -8.80 -17.79 -18.15
N VAL A 242 -8.37 -16.52 -18.22
CA VAL A 242 -9.30 -15.39 -18.33
C VAL A 242 -10.14 -15.50 -19.61
N LYS A 243 -9.58 -15.90 -20.75
CA LYS A 243 -10.36 -16.07 -22.00
C LYS A 243 -11.44 -17.14 -21.87
N GLU A 244 -11.11 -18.29 -21.26
CA GLU A 244 -12.05 -19.39 -21.04
C GLU A 244 -13.18 -18.96 -20.09
N ASP A 245 -12.83 -18.37 -18.94
CA ASP A 245 -13.80 -17.94 -17.94
C ASP A 245 -14.70 -16.81 -18.47
N MET A 246 -14.16 -15.90 -19.29
CA MET A 246 -14.91 -14.82 -19.95
C MET A 246 -15.95 -15.33 -20.97
N HIS A 247 -15.71 -16.47 -21.62
CA HIS A 247 -16.67 -17.05 -22.56
C HIS A 247 -17.92 -17.59 -21.83
N ASN A 248 -17.72 -18.06 -20.60
CA ASN A 248 -18.76 -18.63 -19.76
C ASN A 248 -19.59 -17.58 -19.00
N MET A 249 -19.31 -16.29 -19.17
CA MET A 249 -20.01 -15.21 -18.46
C MET A 249 -21.35 -14.84 -19.08
N GLU A 250 -22.36 -14.72 -18.23
CA GLU A 250 -23.67 -14.15 -18.58
C GLU A 250 -23.58 -12.67 -18.95
N ASN A 251 -24.38 -12.24 -19.94
CA ASN A 251 -24.38 -10.88 -20.46
C ASN A 251 -25.22 -9.92 -19.60
N ASN A 252 -24.58 -9.29 -18.59
CA ASN A 252 -25.18 -8.26 -17.75
C ASN A 252 -24.34 -6.95 -17.79
N GLU A 253 -24.86 -5.84 -17.21
CA GLU A 253 -24.16 -4.53 -17.20
C GLU A 253 -22.78 -4.58 -16.51
N GLU A 254 -22.63 -5.32 -15.41
CA GLU A 254 -21.34 -5.52 -14.73
C GLU A 254 -20.35 -6.28 -15.63
N THR A 255 -20.83 -7.32 -16.33
CA THR A 255 -20.06 -8.09 -17.31
C THR A 255 -19.59 -7.22 -18.47
N HIS A 256 -20.35 -6.21 -18.88
CA HIS A 256 -19.91 -5.28 -19.93
C HIS A 256 -18.68 -4.47 -19.52
N GLN A 257 -18.59 -4.03 -18.25
CA GLN A 257 -17.43 -3.31 -17.75
C GLN A 257 -16.20 -4.21 -17.71
N ILE A 258 -16.35 -5.46 -17.26
CA ILE A 258 -15.26 -6.45 -17.21
C ILE A 258 -14.79 -6.79 -18.64
N LYS A 259 -15.71 -7.01 -19.58
CA LYS A 259 -15.39 -7.21 -21.02
C LYS A 259 -14.64 -6.02 -21.60
N ARG A 260 -15.02 -4.79 -21.25
CA ARG A 260 -14.31 -3.58 -21.68
C ARG A 260 -12.91 -3.49 -21.08
N HIS A 261 -12.74 -3.77 -19.79
CA HIS A 261 -11.43 -3.79 -19.14
C HIS A 261 -10.51 -4.82 -19.81
N TRP A 262 -11.02 -6.02 -20.07
CA TRP A 262 -10.27 -7.06 -20.78
C TRP A 262 -9.88 -6.64 -22.19
N SER A 263 -10.80 -6.07 -22.97
CA SER A 263 -10.54 -5.55 -24.31
C SER A 263 -9.45 -4.46 -24.32
N ASN A 264 -9.48 -3.56 -23.34
CA ASN A 264 -8.44 -2.54 -23.16
C ASN A 264 -7.07 -3.18 -22.87
N THR A 265 -7.05 -4.20 -22.01
CA THR A 265 -5.83 -4.96 -21.66
C THR A 265 -5.24 -5.65 -22.91
N LEU A 266 -6.08 -6.29 -23.73
CA LEU A 266 -5.66 -6.90 -25.00
C LEU A 266 -5.16 -5.86 -26.02
N THR A 267 -5.82 -4.70 -26.08
CA THR A 267 -5.41 -3.59 -26.96
C THR A 267 -4.05 -3.05 -26.55
N TYR A 268 -3.82 -2.89 -25.25
CA TYR A 268 -2.53 -2.50 -24.70
C TYR A 268 -1.43 -3.52 -25.07
N LEU A 269 -1.66 -4.82 -24.85
CA LEU A 269 -0.72 -5.88 -25.23
C LEU A 269 -0.37 -5.84 -26.74
N LYS A 270 -1.37 -5.62 -27.61
CA LYS A 270 -1.15 -5.48 -29.06
C LYS A 270 -0.32 -4.25 -29.40
N SER A 271 -0.58 -3.11 -28.74
CA SER A 271 0.17 -1.86 -28.97
C SER A 271 1.64 -1.99 -28.57
N LYS A 272 1.90 -2.69 -27.46
CA LYS A 272 3.25 -2.92 -26.93
C LYS A 272 3.96 -4.13 -27.52
N LYS A 273 3.32 -4.87 -28.44
CA LYS A 273 3.89 -6.08 -29.06
C LYS A 273 5.28 -5.84 -29.66
N LYS A 274 5.51 -4.69 -30.32
CA LYS A 274 6.82 -4.37 -30.91
C LYS A 274 7.89 -4.08 -29.85
N ASP A 275 7.54 -3.31 -28.82
CA ASP A 275 8.43 -2.97 -27.70
C ASP A 275 8.79 -4.22 -26.89
N PHE A 276 7.80 -5.09 -26.64
CA PHE A 276 8.01 -6.34 -25.93
C PHE A 276 8.84 -7.34 -26.72
N ILE A 277 8.56 -7.55 -28.02
CA ILE A 277 9.37 -8.47 -28.85
C ILE A 277 10.83 -8.01 -28.95
N SER A 278 11.09 -6.70 -28.89
CA SER A 278 12.45 -6.16 -28.86
C SER A 278 13.19 -6.45 -27.56
N ASN A 279 12.48 -6.57 -26.43
CA ASN A 279 13.06 -6.79 -25.10
C ASN A 279 13.04 -8.27 -24.67
N ASP A 280 12.02 -9.01 -25.09
CA ASP A 280 11.80 -10.43 -24.87
C ASP A 280 11.13 -11.06 -26.11
N PRO A 281 11.90 -11.79 -26.95
CA PRO A 281 11.38 -12.41 -28.17
C PRO A 281 10.26 -13.42 -27.92
N GLU A 282 10.19 -14.04 -26.73
CA GLU A 282 9.17 -15.03 -26.37
C GLU A 282 7.79 -14.38 -26.14
N PHE A 283 7.72 -13.06 -25.95
CA PHE A 283 6.46 -12.33 -25.77
C PHE A 283 5.54 -12.42 -27.01
N ALA A 284 6.10 -12.70 -28.19
CA ALA A 284 5.33 -12.93 -29.41
C ALA A 284 4.26 -14.03 -29.24
N ASP A 285 4.52 -15.02 -28.38
CA ASP A 285 3.70 -16.20 -28.17
C ASP A 285 2.55 -16.01 -27.19
N ILE A 286 2.45 -14.88 -26.48
CA ILE A 286 1.34 -14.60 -25.54
C ILE A 286 0.02 -14.33 -26.28
N LEU A 287 0.09 -13.71 -27.46
CA LEU A 287 -1.08 -13.30 -28.25
C LEU A 287 -1.49 -14.31 -29.33
N ILE A 288 -0.74 -15.40 -29.47
CA ILE A 288 -1.04 -16.55 -30.35
C ILE A 288 -1.69 -17.65 -29.51
#